data_AF-A0A2D7XUH6-F1
#
_entry.id   AF-A0A2D7XUH6-F1
#
_cell.length_a   1.000
_cell.length_b   1.000
_cell.length_c   1.000
_cell.angle_alpha   90.00
_cell.angle_beta   90.00
_cell.angle_gamma   90.00
#
_symmetry.space_group_name_H-M   'P 1'
#
loop_
_entity.id
_entity.type
_entity.pdbx_description
1 polymer ?
#
loop_
_entity_poly.entity_id
_entity_poly.type
_entity_poly.pdbx_seq_one_letter_code
_entity_poly.pdbx_strand_id
1 'polypeptide(L)' 'MVGVAPVHLHAGKRSAPFTVVSVELDDGPVVRTLLDGETAKIGDRVTSVLVSVSNPDTDETALDLRFQVVASEAVA' A
#
# COMPACT_ATOMS: atom_id res chain seq x y z
N MET A 1 -19.79 9.43 12.80
CA MET A 1 -19.16 8.10 12.89
C MET A 1 -17.66 8.32 13.05
N VAL A 2 -17.00 7.68 14.02
CA VAL A 2 -15.54 7.78 14.20
C VAL A 2 -14.94 6.47 13.71
N GLY A 3 -14.10 6.54 12.67
CA GLY A 3 -13.32 5.40 12.18
C GLY A 3 -11.93 5.40 12.82
N VAL A 4 -11.47 4.24 13.28
CA VAL A 4 -10.11 4.04 13.81
C VAL A 4 -9.36 3.15 12.84
N ALA A 5 -8.23 3.65 12.31
CA ALA A 5 -7.30 2.87 11.51
C ALA A 5 -5.89 3.02 12.11
N PRO A 6 -5.14 1.92 12.33
CA PRO A 6 -3.76 2.00 12.80
C PRO A 6 -2.87 2.66 11.72
N VAL A 7 -2.24 3.77 12.08
CA VAL A 7 -1.27 4.46 11.21
C VAL A 7 0.11 3.88 11.46
N HIS A 8 0.66 3.20 10.46
CA HIS A 8 2.02 2.68 10.51
C HIS A 8 3.01 3.73 9.98
N LEU A 9 4.15 3.88 10.65
CA LEU A 9 5.17 4.85 10.27
C LEU A 9 5.77 4.47 8.91
N HIS A 10 5.91 5.44 8.02
CA HIS A 10 6.53 5.24 6.72
C HIS A 10 8.02 4.91 6.89
N ALA A 11 8.42 3.69 6.54
CA ALA A 11 9.80 3.26 6.69
C ALA A 11 10.73 4.00 5.72
N GLY A 12 11.58 4.87 6.28
CA GLY A 12 12.82 5.37 5.68
C GLY A 12 12.77 5.91 4.23
N LYS A 13 13.96 6.06 3.64
CA LYS A 13 14.14 6.40 2.22
C LYS A 13 13.93 5.16 1.36
N ARG A 14 13.08 5.25 0.33
CA ARG A 14 12.88 4.18 -0.66
C ARG A 14 13.79 4.35 -1.86
N SER A 15 14.27 3.23 -2.40
CA SER A 15 14.95 3.18 -3.69
C SER A 15 13.93 3.41 -4.81
N ALA A 16 14.17 4.42 -5.64
CA ALA A 16 13.43 4.61 -6.88
C ALA A 16 13.80 3.52 -7.90
N PRO A 17 12.89 3.15 -8.82
CA PRO A 17 11.53 3.71 -9.00
C PRO A 17 10.50 3.12 -8.04
N PHE A 18 9.48 3.91 -7.70
CA PHE A 18 8.29 3.45 -6.96
C PHE A 18 7.05 4.22 -7.41
N THR A 19 5.87 3.61 -7.21
CA THR A 19 4.58 4.18 -7.64
C THR A 19 3.78 4.63 -6.43
N VAL A 20 3.30 5.87 -6.47
CA VAL A 20 2.38 6.44 -5.47
C VAL A 20 0.98 6.50 -6.07
N VAL A 21 -0.02 6.05 -5.32
CA VAL A 21 -1.42 6.01 -5.73
C VAL A 21 -2.32 6.70 -4.71
N SER A 22 -3.47 7.20 -5.17
CA SER A 22 -4.59 7.58 -4.32
C SER A 22 -5.64 6.47 -4.40
N VAL A 23 -5.95 5.86 -3.27
CA VAL A 23 -6.91 4.75 -3.18
C VAL A 23 -8.14 5.24 -2.46
N GLU A 24 -9.29 5.15 -3.11
CA GLU A 24 -10.60 5.26 -2.46
C GLU A 24 -10.90 3.91 -1.80
N LEU A 25 -10.94 3.88 -0.47
CA LEU A 25 -11.31 2.69 0.29
C LEU A 25 -12.82 2.48 0.19
N ASP A 26 -13.25 1.22 0.27
CA ASP A 26 -14.67 0.85 0.16
C ASP A 26 -15.57 1.55 1.18
N ASP A 27 -15.03 1.88 2.35
CA ASP A 27 -15.75 2.60 3.40
C ASP A 27 -15.79 4.13 3.21
N GLY A 28 -15.20 4.63 2.12
CA GLY A 28 -15.24 6.04 1.68
C GLY A 28 -13.96 6.86 1.86
N PRO A 29 -13.06 6.64 2.85
CA PRO A 29 -11.84 7.42 2.95
C PRO A 29 -10.92 7.27 1.74
N VAL A 30 -10.28 8.36 1.33
CA VAL A 30 -9.23 8.34 0.31
C VAL A 30 -7.87 8.41 0.98
N VAL A 31 -6.98 7.48 0.66
CA VAL A 31 -5.63 7.39 1.22
C VAL A 31 -4.57 7.50 0.13
N ARG A 32 -3.51 8.28 0.39
CA ARG A 32 -2.31 8.33 -0.46
C ARG A 32 -1.30 7.31 0.03
N THR A 33 -0.92 6.37 -0.83
CA THR A 33 -0.13 5.19 -0.45
C THR A 33 0.76 4.71 -1.60
N LEU A 34 1.46 3.61 -1.40
CA LEU A 34 2.33 2.98 -2.39
C LEU A 34 1.69 1.76 -3.02
N LEU A 35 1.98 1.58 -4.30
CA LEU A 35 1.66 0.37 -5.02
C LEU A 35 2.88 -0.57 -4.98
N ASP A 36 2.64 -1.80 -4.58
CA ASP A 36 3.61 -2.90 -4.60
C ASP A 36 3.32 -3.78 -5.83
N GLY A 37 4.38 -4.20 -6.51
CA GLY A 37 4.26 -5.06 -7.70
C GLY A 37 3.90 -4.33 -9.00
N GLU A 38 2.88 -4.85 -9.69
CA GLU A 38 2.54 -4.49 -11.08
C GLU A 38 2.00 -3.06 -11.25
N THR A 39 1.99 -2.59 -12.49
CA THR A 39 1.35 -1.32 -12.88
C THR A 39 -0.17 -1.40 -12.70
N ALA A 40 -0.75 -0.47 -11.94
CA ALA A 40 -2.20 -0.28 -11.85
C ALA A 40 -2.70 0.78 -12.84
N LYS A 41 -3.97 0.64 -13.25
CA LYS A 41 -4.75 1.66 -13.95
C LYS A 41 -5.77 2.27 -13.00
N ILE A 42 -6.24 3.48 -13.35
CA ILE A 42 -7.34 4.13 -12.62
C ILE A 42 -8.58 3.24 -12.71
N GLY A 43 -9.16 2.92 -11.55
CA GLY A 43 -10.34 2.07 -11.42
C GLY A 43 -10.02 0.60 -11.09
N ASP A 44 -8.76 0.17 -11.12
CA ASP A 44 -8.40 -1.19 -10.71
C ASP A 44 -8.69 -1.41 -9.22
N ARG A 45 -9.22 -2.59 -8.88
CA ARG A 45 -9.39 -3.01 -7.48
C ARG A 45 -8.03 -3.35 -6.90
N VAL A 46 -7.76 -2.83 -5.70
CA VAL A 46 -6.52 -3.05 -4.97
C VAL A 46 -6.83 -3.56 -3.56
N THR A 47 -5.87 -4.27 -2.98
CA THR A 47 -5.93 -4.72 -1.58
C THR A 47 -4.66 -4.33 -0.84
N SER A 48 -4.78 -4.09 0.47
CA SER A 48 -3.65 -3.72 1.31
C SER A 48 -2.79 -4.93 1.66
N VAL A 49 -1.48 -4.74 1.69
CA VAL A 49 -0.48 -5.73 2.13
C VAL A 49 0.52 -5.08 3.07
N LEU A 50 1.03 -5.85 4.04
CA LEU A 50 2.14 -5.43 4.90
C LEU A 50 3.44 -6.00 4.33
N VAL A 51 4.36 -5.12 3.95
CA VAL A 51 5.65 -5.48 3.38
C VAL A 51 6.75 -5.23 4.41
N SER A 52 7.52 -6.27 4.73
CA SER A 52 8.69 -6.13 5.58
C SER A 52 9.77 -5.31 4.88
N VAL A 53 10.25 -4.27 5.54
CA VAL A 53 11.29 -3.37 5.03
C VAL A 53 12.35 -3.15 6.09
N SER A 54 13.62 -3.23 5.69
CA SER A 54 14.74 -2.91 6.56
C SER A 54 14.82 -1.41 6.75
N ASN A 55 14.89 -0.95 7.99
CA ASN A 55 15.16 0.44 8.31
C ASN A 55 16.68 0.65 8.34
N PRO A 56 17.25 1.39 7.36
CA PRO A 56 18.70 1.55 7.24
C PRO A 56 19.33 2.33 8.40
N ASP A 57 18.53 3.06 9.19
CA ASP A 57 19.03 3.91 10.28
C ASP A 57 19.01 3.21 11.64
N THR A 58 18.31 2.08 11.78
CA THR A 58 18.08 1.41 13.07
C THR A 58 18.35 -0.09 13.07
N ASP A 59 18.71 -0.69 11.92
CA ASP A 59 18.82 -2.14 11.71
C ASP A 59 17.53 -2.94 12.09
N GLU A 60 16.41 -2.26 12.31
CA GLU A 60 15.12 -2.85 12.62
C GLU A 60 14.34 -3.20 11.35
N THR A 61 13.53 -4.26 11.43
CA THR A 61 12.52 -4.55 10.40
C THR A 61 11.23 -3.83 10.74
N ALA A 62 10.77 -2.96 9.84
CA ALA A 62 9.46 -2.34 9.92
C ALA A 62 8.46 -3.02 8.97
N LEU A 63 7.18 -2.88 9.27
CA LEU A 63 6.09 -3.27 8.37
C LEU A 63 5.54 -2.03 7.68
N ASP A 64 5.65 -2.01 6.36
CA ASP A 64 5.19 -0.93 5.50
C ASP A 64 3.85 -1.31 4.87
N LEU A 65 2.81 -0.51 5.11
CA LEU A 65 1.51 -0.71 4.50
C LEU A 65 1.55 -0.26 3.04
N ARG A 66 1.31 -1.20 2.12
CA ARG A 66 1.23 -0.96 0.67
C ARG A 66 -0.06 -1.52 0.12
N PHE A 67 -0.28 -1.30 -1.17
CA PHE A 67 -1.40 -1.85 -1.92
C PHE A 67 -0.92 -2.61 -3.13
N GLN A 68 -1.62 -3.65 -3.52
CA GLN A 68 -1.36 -4.39 -4.77
C GLN A 68 -2.67 -4.56 -5.54
N VAL A 69 -2.57 -4.67 -6.86
CA VAL A 69 -3.72 -4.98 -7.73
C VAL A 69 -4.27 -6.35 -7.35
N VAL A 70 -5.59 -6.46 -7.20
CA VAL A 70 -6.25 -7.74 -7.02
C VAL A 70 -6.25 -8.44 -8.38
N ALA A 71 -5.59 -9.61 -8.46
CA ALA A 71 -5.71 -10.43 -9.66
C ALA A 71 -7.19 -10.77 -9.88
N SER A 72 -7.72 -10.46 -11.06
CA SER A 72 -9.08 -10.87 -11.41
C SER A 72 -9.13 -12.40 -11.35
N GLU A 73 -9.99 -12.97 -10.52
CA GLU A 73 -10.40 -14.36 -10.73
C GLU A 73 -11.05 -14.42 -12.11
N ALA A 74 -10.47 -15.23 -13.00
CA ALA A 74 -11.13 -15.57 -14.24
C ALA A 74 -12.41 -16.32 -13.86
N VAL A 75 -13.57 -15.73 -14.15
CA VAL A 75 -14.83 -16.44 -14.08
C VAL A 75 -14.77 -17.55 -15.13
N ALA A 76 -14.63 -18.79 -14.67
CA ALA A 76 -14.71 -19.98 -15.50
C ALA A 76 -16.14 -20.25 -15.99
#